data_AF-A0AAE3XK90-F1
#
_entry.id   AF-A0AAE3XK90-F1
#
_cell.length_a   1.000
_cell.length_b   1.000
_cell.length_c   1.000
_cell.angle_alpha   90.00
_cell.angle_beta   90.00
_cell.angle_gamma   90.00
#
_symmetry.space_group_name_H-M   'P 1'
#
loop_
_entity.id
_entity.type
_entity.pdbx_description
1 polymer ?
#
loop_
_entity_poly.entity_id
_entity_poly.type
_entity_poly.pdbx_seq_one_letter_code
_entity_poly.pdbx_strand_id
1 'polypeptide(L)'
;MLKPTPSTDTSGFTLVELLVAMTVLLVVLGIVFTSLTEALSQQRNTASTVSLEASLRRTSQIITQDLRNSAYGLLTGTPYVSGNTSISIARITDTAVHSVTGPATGFQASTLVQVITPTTFNWPVGTRFLLINPTTAQKTATAHTLSTGVTTGGTINLVHATATNTICYSPDNLVQRVNLVGYSLNATQRILYRHSQGTETPLAYGVSNFRVTYIDAAGTTYTRLQDMPAAATLARVGLQLDMQRTERGIVKTRSISASVEIPKVFTLTNSPLRYVAPNTSVAC
;
A
#
# COMPACT_ATOMS: atom_id res chain seq x y z
N MET A 1 -91.12 18.27 -9.70
CA MET A 1 -89.71 17.89 -9.96
C MET A 1 -89.29 16.91 -8.88
N LEU A 2 -89.32 15.61 -9.16
CA LEU A 2 -88.98 14.57 -8.18
C LEU A 2 -87.46 14.43 -8.05
N LYS A 3 -86.97 14.52 -6.81
CA LYS A 3 -85.58 14.25 -6.41
C LYS A 3 -85.42 12.73 -6.28
N PRO A 4 -84.51 12.07 -7.02
CA PRO A 4 -84.23 10.66 -6.79
C PRO A 4 -83.52 10.52 -5.43
N THR A 5 -84.12 9.78 -4.51
CA THR A 5 -83.45 9.30 -3.29
C THR A 5 -82.49 8.17 -3.66
N PRO A 6 -81.24 8.19 -3.19
CA PRO A 6 -80.32 7.08 -3.39
C PRO A 6 -80.80 5.88 -2.58
N SER A 7 -81.11 4.77 -3.25
CA SER A 7 -81.28 3.47 -2.60
C SER A 7 -79.91 3.02 -2.11
N THR A 8 -79.66 3.12 -0.82
CA THR A 8 -78.56 2.40 -0.18
C THR A 8 -78.96 0.93 -0.11
N ASP A 9 -78.52 0.14 -1.08
CA ASP A 9 -78.55 -1.32 -1.00
C ASP A 9 -77.62 -1.75 0.15
N THR A 10 -78.20 -1.97 1.33
CA THR A 10 -77.55 -2.65 2.45
C THR A 10 -77.70 -4.15 2.26
N SER A 11 -76.98 -4.71 1.28
CA SER A 11 -76.80 -6.15 1.17
C SER A 11 -75.82 -6.60 2.26
N GLY A 12 -76.33 -7.37 3.23
CA GLY A 12 -75.48 -7.95 4.29
C GLY A 12 -74.53 -9.00 3.72
N PHE A 13 -73.25 -8.89 4.07
CA PHE A 13 -72.22 -9.85 3.66
C PHE A 13 -72.60 -11.27 4.06
N THR A 14 -72.59 -12.18 3.09
CA THR A 14 -72.78 -13.61 3.39
C THR A 14 -71.48 -14.18 3.98
N LEU A 15 -71.61 -15.16 4.89
CA LEU A 15 -70.45 -15.82 5.53
C LEU A 15 -69.46 -16.40 4.51
N VAL A 16 -69.99 -16.86 3.36
CA VAL A 16 -69.20 -17.38 2.24
C VAL A 16 -68.32 -16.29 1.63
N GLU A 17 -68.87 -15.10 1.43
CA GLU A 17 -68.15 -13.96 0.83
C GLU A 17 -67.01 -13.47 1.72
N LEU A 18 -67.20 -13.48 3.04
CA LEU A 18 -66.16 -13.17 4.02
C LEU A 18 -65.04 -14.23 4.01
N LEU A 19 -65.40 -15.51 3.89
CA LEU A 19 -64.43 -16.61 3.82
C LEU A 19 -63.60 -16.54 2.52
N VAL A 20 -64.24 -16.24 1.39
CA VAL A 20 -63.57 -16.02 0.11
C VAL A 20 -62.63 -14.82 0.19
N ALA A 21 -63.08 -13.69 0.75
CA ALA A 21 -62.28 -12.50 0.92
C ALA A 21 -61.02 -12.74 1.79
N MET A 22 -61.16 -13.45 2.91
CA MET A 22 -60.02 -13.84 3.75
C MET A 22 -59.03 -14.76 3.02
N THR A 23 -59.54 -15.70 2.22
CA THR A 23 -58.69 -16.63 1.45
C THR A 23 -57.88 -15.88 0.41
N VAL A 24 -58.51 -14.98 -0.35
CA VAL A 24 -57.81 -14.13 -1.33
C VAL A 24 -56.79 -13.23 -0.64
N LEU A 25 -57.14 -12.63 0.51
CA LEU A 25 -56.22 -11.81 1.28
C LEU A 25 -54.97 -12.58 1.73
N LEU A 26 -55.13 -13.82 2.21
CA LEU A 26 -54.00 -14.66 2.61
C LEU A 26 -53.08 -15.01 1.44
N VAL A 27 -53.65 -15.30 0.27
CA VAL A 27 -52.87 -15.56 -0.95
C VAL A 27 -52.07 -14.31 -1.36
N VAL A 28 -52.70 -13.15 -1.38
CA VAL A 28 -52.04 -11.88 -1.72
C VAL A 28 -50.94 -11.54 -0.72
N LEU A 29 -51.20 -11.67 0.58
CA LEU A 29 -50.19 -11.44 1.63
C LEU A 29 -49.02 -12.41 1.51
N GLY A 30 -49.26 -13.67 1.16
CA GLY A 30 -48.21 -14.66 0.92
C GLY A 30 -47.28 -14.26 -0.23
N ILE A 31 -47.84 -13.78 -1.34
CA ILE A 31 -47.07 -13.29 -2.48
C ILE A 31 -46.26 -12.04 -2.10
N VAL A 32 -46.87 -11.09 -1.40
CA VAL A 32 -46.17 -9.87 -0.96
C VAL A 32 -45.02 -10.20 -0.02
N PHE A 33 -45.23 -11.09 0.96
CA PHE A 33 -44.22 -11.46 1.94
C PHE A 33 -43.01 -12.15 1.27
N THR A 34 -43.25 -13.10 0.37
CA THR A 34 -42.18 -13.76 -0.38
C THR A 34 -41.39 -12.76 -1.22
N SER A 35 -42.07 -11.89 -1.98
CA SER A 35 -41.41 -10.84 -2.78
C SER A 35 -40.55 -9.88 -1.95
N LEU A 36 -41.01 -9.51 -0.74
CA LEU A 36 -40.27 -8.61 0.15
C LEU A 36 -39.01 -9.29 0.70
N THR A 37 -39.11 -10.56 1.10
CA THR A 37 -37.94 -11.30 1.60
C THR A 37 -36.88 -11.50 0.52
N GLU A 38 -37.30 -11.74 -0.71
CA GLU A 38 -36.41 -11.82 -1.88
C GLU A 38 -35.75 -10.48 -2.19
N ALA A 39 -36.52 -9.38 -2.19
CA ALA A 39 -36.00 -8.03 -2.42
C ALA A 39 -34.96 -7.63 -1.36
N LEU A 40 -35.23 -7.88 -0.08
CA LEU A 40 -34.29 -7.60 1.01
C LEU A 40 -33.03 -8.48 0.91
N SER A 41 -33.19 -9.74 0.54
CA SER A 41 -32.10 -10.67 0.27
C SER A 41 -31.20 -10.16 -0.86
N GLN A 42 -31.81 -9.75 -1.98
CA GLN A 42 -31.10 -9.23 -3.15
C GLN A 42 -30.38 -7.91 -2.83
N GLN A 43 -31.02 -7.03 -2.07
CA GLN A 43 -30.43 -5.77 -1.62
C GLN A 43 -29.19 -6.01 -0.75
N ARG A 44 -29.27 -6.95 0.21
CA ARG A 44 -28.12 -7.31 1.07
C ARG A 44 -26.96 -7.89 0.24
N ASN A 45 -27.26 -8.77 -0.71
CA ASN A 45 -26.23 -9.36 -1.58
C ASN A 45 -25.54 -8.31 -2.46
N THR A 46 -26.33 -7.36 -2.97
CA THR A 46 -25.82 -6.26 -3.79
C THR A 46 -24.94 -5.34 -2.95
N ALA A 47 -25.40 -4.92 -1.77
CA ALA A 47 -24.61 -4.10 -0.84
C ALA A 47 -23.31 -4.79 -0.40
N SER A 48 -23.37 -6.10 -0.14
CA SER A 48 -22.21 -6.93 0.21
C SER A 48 -21.17 -6.97 -0.92
N THR A 49 -21.61 -7.13 -2.16
CA THR A 49 -20.72 -7.16 -3.34
C THR A 49 -20.10 -5.78 -3.60
N VAL A 50 -20.90 -4.71 -3.52
CA VAL A 50 -20.43 -3.33 -3.71
C VAL A 50 -19.40 -2.94 -2.65
N SER A 51 -19.65 -3.28 -1.38
CA SER A 51 -18.69 -3.01 -0.30
C SER A 51 -17.36 -3.76 -0.47
N LEU A 52 -17.40 -5.00 -0.94
CA LEU A 52 -16.20 -5.79 -1.25
C LEU A 52 -15.37 -5.14 -2.36
N GLU A 53 -16.02 -4.72 -3.45
CA GLU A 53 -15.35 -4.06 -4.58
C GLU A 53 -14.79 -2.69 -4.20
N ALA A 54 -15.51 -1.92 -3.39
CA ALA A 54 -15.03 -0.64 -2.86
C ALA A 54 -13.80 -0.82 -1.97
N SER A 55 -13.80 -1.83 -1.08
CA SER A 55 -12.65 -2.17 -0.24
C SER A 55 -11.43 -2.57 -1.07
N LEU A 56 -11.64 -3.42 -2.07
CA LEU A 56 -10.61 -3.90 -2.99
C LEU A 56 -9.97 -2.73 -3.76
N ARG A 57 -10.79 -1.85 -4.34
CA ARG A 57 -10.32 -0.65 -5.05
C ARG A 57 -9.56 0.29 -4.13
N ARG A 58 -10.09 0.59 -2.94
CA ARG A 58 -9.43 1.47 -1.96
C ARG A 58 -8.08 0.92 -1.53
N THR A 59 -8.00 -0.38 -1.26
CA THR A 59 -6.76 -1.06 -0.87
C THR A 59 -5.72 -0.95 -1.98
N SER A 60 -6.11 -1.26 -3.22
CA SER A 60 -5.23 -1.12 -4.38
C SER A 60 -4.78 0.32 -4.60
N GLN A 61 -5.67 1.30 -4.45
CA GLN A 61 -5.34 2.73 -4.56
C GLN A 61 -4.32 3.17 -3.52
N ILE A 62 -4.47 2.77 -2.26
CA ILE A 62 -3.52 3.12 -1.19
C ILE A 62 -2.13 2.55 -1.50
N ILE A 63 -2.03 1.27 -1.89
CA ILE A 63 -0.74 0.64 -2.19
C ILE A 63 -0.10 1.28 -3.42
N THR A 64 -0.87 1.51 -4.49
CA THR A 64 -0.35 2.10 -5.73
C THR A 64 0.05 3.56 -5.56
N GLN A 65 -0.68 4.33 -4.74
CA GLN A 65 -0.30 5.69 -4.36
C GLN A 65 0.99 5.69 -3.55
N ASP A 66 1.13 4.79 -2.59
CA ASP A 66 2.35 4.65 -1.80
C ASP A 66 3.54 4.25 -2.68
N LEU A 67 3.36 3.34 -3.63
CA LEU A 67 4.38 2.98 -4.62
C LEU A 67 4.76 4.16 -5.53
N ARG A 68 3.78 4.92 -6.00
CA ARG A 68 4.03 6.12 -6.81
C ARG A 68 4.78 7.20 -6.02
N ASN A 69 4.49 7.30 -4.73
CA ASN A 69 5.15 8.21 -3.79
C ASN A 69 6.41 7.62 -3.16
N SER A 70 6.91 6.49 -3.67
CA SER A 70 8.16 5.91 -3.19
C SER A 70 9.34 6.82 -3.52
N ALA A 71 10.28 6.93 -2.59
CA ALA A 71 11.50 7.71 -2.73
C ALA A 71 12.33 7.15 -3.89
N TYR A 72 12.23 7.78 -5.06
CA TYR A 72 12.93 7.37 -6.27
C TYR A 72 12.70 5.90 -6.62
N GLY A 73 11.52 5.33 -6.37
CA GLY A 73 11.28 3.90 -6.65
C GLY A 73 11.99 2.93 -5.71
N LEU A 74 12.44 3.39 -4.55
CA LEU A 74 13.21 2.57 -3.62
C LEU A 74 12.32 1.52 -2.95
N LEU A 75 12.54 0.26 -3.31
CA LEU A 75 12.05 -0.90 -2.60
C LEU A 75 13.08 -1.35 -1.55
N THR A 76 12.60 -1.83 -0.41
CA THR A 76 13.43 -2.18 0.75
C THR A 76 13.11 -3.59 1.25
N GLY A 77 13.99 -4.15 2.08
CA GLY A 77 13.75 -5.40 2.80
C GLY A 77 13.10 -5.22 4.17
N THR A 78 12.71 -3.99 4.53
CA THR A 78 12.15 -3.64 5.83
C THR A 78 10.97 -2.68 5.64
N PRO A 79 9.88 -2.79 6.42
CA PRO A 79 9.68 -3.69 7.56
C PRO A 79 9.48 -5.17 7.19
N TYR A 80 9.03 -5.46 5.97
CA TYR A 80 8.96 -6.83 5.45
C TYR A 80 9.94 -7.04 4.32
N VAL A 81 10.45 -8.26 4.18
CA VAL A 81 11.25 -8.63 3.02
C VAL A 81 10.37 -8.53 1.77
N SER A 82 10.79 -7.74 0.77
CA SER A 82 10.07 -7.60 -0.49
C SER A 82 10.14 -8.91 -1.29
N GLY A 83 8.99 -9.58 -1.39
CA GLY A 83 8.81 -10.89 -2.00
C GLY A 83 7.55 -10.92 -2.85
N ASN A 84 6.94 -12.10 -2.99
CA ASN A 84 5.75 -12.29 -3.80
C ASN A 84 4.45 -11.97 -3.05
N THR A 85 4.44 -12.00 -1.71
CA THR A 85 3.26 -11.70 -0.87
C THR A 85 3.50 -10.54 0.09
N SER A 86 4.59 -9.81 -0.11
CA SER A 86 5.00 -8.70 0.72
C SER A 86 5.83 -7.72 -0.10
N ILE A 87 5.70 -6.44 0.20
CA ILE A 87 6.49 -5.39 -0.43
C ILE A 87 6.77 -4.31 0.60
N SER A 88 8.00 -3.83 0.63
CA SER A 88 8.38 -2.66 1.41
C SER A 88 9.02 -1.60 0.54
N ILE A 89 8.71 -0.35 0.84
CA ILE A 89 9.13 0.81 0.08
C ILE A 89 9.62 1.90 1.03
N ALA A 90 10.58 2.69 0.57
CA ALA A 90 10.90 3.95 1.20
C ALA A 90 10.05 5.06 0.58
N ARG A 91 9.55 5.99 1.39
CA ARG A 91 8.83 7.19 0.99
C ARG A 91 9.56 8.41 1.53
N ILE A 92 9.66 9.47 0.73
CA ILE A 92 10.24 10.73 1.19
C ILE A 92 9.35 11.31 2.29
N THR A 93 9.96 11.65 3.43
CA THR A 93 9.24 12.23 4.57
C THR A 93 9.34 13.75 4.58
N ASP A 94 10.42 14.29 4.04
CA ASP A 94 10.78 15.71 4.06
C ASP A 94 11.44 16.09 2.74
N THR A 95 11.20 17.32 2.29
CA THR A 95 11.84 17.94 1.13
C THR A 95 13.29 18.36 1.39
N ALA A 96 13.73 18.45 2.64
CA ALA A 96 15.11 18.78 2.98
C ALA A 96 16.09 17.70 2.46
N VAL A 97 17.09 18.15 1.72
CA VAL A 97 18.19 17.34 1.21
C VAL A 97 19.49 17.92 1.76
N HIS A 98 20.36 17.05 2.27
CA HIS A 98 21.62 17.42 2.90
C HIS A 98 22.79 16.84 2.10
N SER A 99 23.75 17.69 1.74
CA SER A 99 24.97 17.23 1.08
C SER A 99 25.89 16.52 2.07
N VAL A 100 26.47 15.41 1.61
CA VAL A 100 27.44 14.62 2.37
C VAL A 100 28.82 15.26 2.22
N THR A 101 29.47 15.53 3.34
CA THR A 101 30.84 16.06 3.37
C THR A 101 31.88 15.00 3.68
N GLY A 102 31.48 13.88 4.28
CA GLY A 102 32.42 12.84 4.67
C GLY A 102 31.80 11.64 5.38
N PRO A 103 32.64 10.74 5.91
CA PRO A 103 34.11 10.79 5.85
C PRO A 103 34.61 10.42 4.44
N ALA A 104 35.50 11.22 3.84
CA ALA A 104 35.96 10.98 2.45
C ALA A 104 36.79 9.68 2.33
N THR A 105 37.70 9.44 3.28
CA THR A 105 38.47 8.20 3.39
C THR A 105 37.74 7.16 4.21
N GLY A 106 37.67 5.92 3.70
CA GLY A 106 37.02 4.82 4.41
C GLY A 106 35.49 4.93 4.47
N PHE A 107 34.88 5.77 3.64
CA PHE A 107 33.42 6.02 3.63
C PHE A 107 32.62 4.74 3.67
N GLN A 108 32.93 3.78 2.79
CA GLN A 108 32.18 2.54 2.66
C GLN A 108 32.26 1.64 3.89
N ALA A 109 33.37 1.66 4.62
CA ALA A 109 33.55 0.89 5.84
C ALA A 109 32.99 1.63 7.08
N SER A 110 32.54 2.87 6.90
CA SER A 110 32.06 3.70 7.99
C SER A 110 30.59 3.44 8.32
N THR A 111 30.27 3.55 9.60
CA THR A 111 28.92 3.49 10.17
C THR A 111 28.34 4.88 10.43
N LEU A 112 28.94 5.92 9.82
CA LEU A 112 28.45 7.29 9.90
C LEU A 112 28.51 7.98 8.54
N VAL A 113 27.67 9.00 8.39
CA VAL A 113 27.71 9.95 7.27
C VAL A 113 27.76 11.36 7.85
N GLN A 114 28.70 12.17 7.41
CA GLN A 114 28.79 13.58 7.77
C GLN A 114 28.01 14.40 6.77
N VAL A 115 27.11 15.25 7.23
CA VAL A 115 26.24 16.06 6.39
C VAL A 115 26.25 17.52 6.83
N ILE A 116 26.10 18.42 5.86
CA ILE A 116 25.88 19.85 6.14
C ILE A 116 24.42 20.07 6.49
N THR A 117 24.18 20.71 7.62
CA THR A 117 22.85 20.96 8.17
C THR A 117 22.76 22.38 8.75
N PRO A 118 21.54 22.96 8.79
CA PRO A 118 21.32 24.20 9.54
C PRO A 118 21.55 23.96 11.04
N THR A 119 21.82 25.04 11.78
CA THR A 119 22.07 24.99 13.24
C THR A 119 20.89 24.47 14.06
N THR A 120 19.68 24.49 13.50
CA THR A 120 18.44 23.97 14.10
C THR A 120 18.13 22.53 13.72
N PHE A 121 19.04 21.84 13.01
CA PHE A 121 18.80 20.48 12.53
C PHE A 121 18.61 19.50 13.68
N ASN A 122 17.51 18.76 13.61
CA ASN A 122 17.21 17.68 14.53
C ASN A 122 16.54 16.52 13.77
N TRP A 123 17.20 15.37 13.72
CA TRP A 123 16.62 14.12 13.26
C TRP A 123 16.42 13.17 14.44
N PRO A 124 15.17 12.83 14.78
CA PRO A 124 14.91 11.88 15.86
C PRO A 124 15.62 10.55 15.63
N VAL A 125 16.12 9.94 16.69
CA VAL A 125 16.64 8.57 16.67
C VAL A 125 15.58 7.62 16.12
N GLY A 126 15.99 6.63 15.33
CA GLY A 126 15.11 5.68 14.65
C GLY A 126 14.53 6.20 13.33
N THR A 127 14.72 7.48 13.00
CA THR A 127 14.43 8.01 11.67
C THR A 127 15.27 7.27 10.63
N ARG A 128 14.70 6.99 9.46
CA ARG A 128 15.48 6.43 8.34
C ARG A 128 15.87 7.51 7.36
N PHE A 129 17.02 7.31 6.75
CA PHE A 129 17.49 8.20 5.70
C PHE A 129 17.93 7.40 4.48
N LEU A 130 17.71 8.02 3.34
CA LEU A 130 18.18 7.57 2.05
C LEU A 130 19.49 8.29 1.76
N LEU A 131 20.49 7.50 1.44
CA LEU A 131 21.80 7.95 0.98
C LEU A 131 21.88 7.68 -0.53
N ILE A 132 22.19 8.71 -1.31
CA ILE A 132 22.18 8.70 -2.78
C ILE A 132 23.55 9.13 -3.28
N ASN A 133 24.12 8.34 -4.19
CA ASN A 133 25.24 8.77 -5.02
C ASN A 133 24.72 9.01 -6.44
N PRO A 134 24.57 10.27 -6.88
CA PRO A 134 24.17 10.54 -8.26
C PRO A 134 25.26 10.07 -9.24
N THR A 135 26.53 10.36 -8.98
CA THR A 135 27.64 10.04 -9.89
C THR A 135 27.71 8.56 -10.29
N THR A 136 27.47 7.64 -9.36
CA THR A 136 27.46 6.19 -9.62
C THR A 136 26.06 5.60 -9.75
N ALA A 137 25.01 6.43 -9.71
CA ALA A 137 23.61 6.04 -9.69
C ALA A 137 23.28 4.97 -8.64
N GLN A 138 23.78 5.12 -7.41
CA GLN A 138 23.56 4.19 -6.30
C GLN A 138 22.66 4.82 -5.23
N LYS A 139 21.83 4.00 -4.57
CA LYS A 139 21.04 4.44 -3.41
C LYS A 139 20.91 3.35 -2.36
N THR A 140 20.93 3.75 -1.09
CA THR A 140 20.67 2.85 0.04
C THR A 140 19.86 3.54 1.13
N ALA A 141 19.10 2.79 1.91
CA ALA A 141 18.36 3.33 3.05
C ALA A 141 18.83 2.68 4.35
N THR A 142 19.23 3.52 5.30
CA THR A 142 19.76 3.09 6.61
C THR A 142 19.04 3.83 7.75
N ALA A 143 19.09 3.24 8.94
CA ALA A 143 18.44 3.77 10.12
C ALA A 143 19.40 4.65 10.92
N HIS A 144 19.00 5.90 11.13
CA HIS A 144 19.68 6.84 12.01
C HIS A 144 19.56 6.35 13.46
N THR A 145 20.70 6.15 14.10
CA THR A 145 20.80 5.67 15.48
C THR A 145 21.15 6.81 16.43
N LEU A 146 21.97 7.77 16.00
CA LEU A 146 22.38 8.91 16.81
C LEU A 146 22.96 10.02 15.91
N SER A 147 22.67 11.27 16.25
CA SER A 147 23.35 12.44 15.67
C SER A 147 24.44 12.91 16.64
N THR A 148 25.68 13.08 16.18
CA THR A 148 26.76 13.64 16.99
C THR A 148 27.43 14.83 16.32
N GLY A 149 27.75 15.83 17.13
CA GLY A 149 28.43 17.05 16.72
C GLY A 149 27.49 18.17 16.28
N VAL A 150 27.80 19.40 16.67
CA VAL A 150 27.48 20.64 15.93
C VAL A 150 28.67 21.57 16.22
N THR A 151 29.67 21.55 15.35
CA THR A 151 30.81 22.48 15.41
C THR A 151 30.53 23.72 14.57
N THR A 152 31.36 24.76 14.72
CA THR A 152 31.38 25.95 13.87
C THR A 152 31.55 25.53 12.40
N GLY A 153 30.48 25.61 11.61
CA GLY A 153 30.42 25.09 10.25
C GLY A 153 29.20 24.23 9.92
N GLY A 154 28.34 23.92 10.90
CA GLY A 154 27.03 23.30 10.64
C GLY A 154 27.11 21.89 10.05
N THR A 155 28.06 21.07 10.52
CA THR A 155 28.16 19.66 10.13
C THR A 155 27.68 18.75 11.26
N ILE A 156 26.87 17.75 10.91
CA ILE A 156 26.40 16.71 11.82
C ILE A 156 26.89 15.34 11.34
N ASN A 157 27.25 14.46 12.27
CA ASN A 157 27.46 13.05 11.98
C ASN A 157 26.15 12.29 12.20
N LEU A 158 25.61 11.70 11.14
CA LEU A 158 24.50 10.76 11.20
C LEU A 158 25.07 9.35 11.37
N VAL A 159 24.97 8.80 12.57
CA VAL A 159 25.46 7.45 12.89
C VAL A 159 24.36 6.42 12.62
N HIS A 160 24.72 5.31 12.00
CA HIS A 160 23.86 4.16 11.75
C HIS A 160 24.60 2.87 12.17
N ALA A 161 24.33 2.39 13.39
CA ALA A 161 25.21 1.44 14.07
C ALA A 161 25.20 0.01 13.48
N THR A 162 24.17 -0.36 12.72
CA THR A 162 23.96 -1.73 12.24
C THR A 162 24.27 -1.92 10.75
N ALA A 163 24.70 -0.84 10.08
CA ALA A 163 25.00 -0.86 8.67
C ALA A 163 26.27 -0.06 8.37
N THR A 164 26.97 -0.45 7.32
CA THR A 164 28.03 0.37 6.71
C THR A 164 27.48 1.15 5.52
N ASN A 165 28.15 2.22 5.11
CA ASN A 165 27.76 2.95 3.91
C ASN A 165 27.99 2.06 2.68
N THR A 166 26.92 1.69 1.98
CA THR A 166 27.06 0.74 0.86
C THR A 166 27.24 1.38 -0.50
N ILE A 167 27.28 2.71 -0.56
CA ILE A 167 27.53 3.47 -1.79
C ILE A 167 28.94 4.05 -1.79
N CYS A 168 29.45 4.38 -2.98
CA CYS A 168 30.72 5.08 -3.11
C CYS A 168 30.67 6.48 -2.52
N TYR A 169 31.81 6.96 -2.00
CA TYR A 169 31.94 8.37 -1.66
C TYR A 169 31.95 9.21 -2.94
N SER A 170 31.21 10.31 -2.92
CA SER A 170 31.29 11.39 -3.89
C SER A 170 30.95 12.69 -3.15
N PRO A 171 31.58 13.83 -3.49
CA PRO A 171 31.17 15.13 -2.95
C PRO A 171 29.72 15.49 -3.29
N ASP A 172 29.14 14.86 -4.32
CA ASP A 172 27.75 15.04 -4.75
C ASP A 172 26.79 14.08 -4.03
N ASN A 173 27.27 13.29 -3.06
CA ASN A 173 26.39 12.41 -2.29
C ASN A 173 25.36 13.22 -1.51
N LEU A 174 24.14 12.72 -1.48
CA LEU A 174 23.00 13.36 -0.85
C LEU A 174 22.36 12.45 0.18
N VAL A 175 21.85 13.06 1.25
CA VAL A 175 21.11 12.40 2.31
C VAL A 175 19.73 13.05 2.45
N GLN A 176 18.69 12.23 2.48
CA GLN A 176 17.30 12.68 2.62
C GLN A 176 16.53 11.80 3.60
N ARG A 177 15.64 12.39 4.38
CA ARG A 177 14.80 11.65 5.32
C ARG A 177 13.75 10.81 4.60
N VAL A 178 13.63 9.55 5.00
CA VAL A 178 12.61 8.64 4.48
C VAL A 178 11.87 7.88 5.57
N ASN A 179 10.63 7.54 5.28
CA ASN A 179 9.81 6.62 6.07
C ASN A 179 9.66 5.32 5.29
N LEU A 180 9.68 4.20 6.00
CA LEU A 180 9.40 2.91 5.38
C LEU A 180 7.93 2.57 5.53
N VAL A 181 7.33 2.15 4.42
CA VAL A 181 6.00 1.59 4.39
C VAL A 181 6.10 0.17 3.85
N GLY A 182 5.48 -0.78 4.53
CA GLY A 182 5.42 -2.17 4.10
C GLY A 182 4.00 -2.69 4.04
N TYR A 183 3.78 -3.65 3.17
CA TYR A 183 2.54 -4.41 3.05
C TYR A 183 2.86 -5.89 3.11
N SER A 184 2.10 -6.65 3.89
CA SER A 184 2.27 -8.10 4.02
C SER A 184 0.94 -8.78 4.25
N LEU A 185 0.72 -9.90 3.56
CA LEU A 185 -0.48 -10.72 3.73
C LEU A 185 -0.28 -11.75 4.84
N ASN A 186 -1.14 -11.71 5.86
CA ASN A 186 -1.36 -12.86 6.72
C ASN A 186 -2.40 -13.78 6.07
N ALA A 187 -1.96 -14.84 5.41
CA ALA A 187 -2.82 -15.75 4.66
C ALA A 187 -3.80 -16.53 5.57
N THR A 188 -3.38 -16.85 6.80
CA THR A 188 -4.20 -17.57 7.78
C THR A 188 -5.38 -16.72 8.25
N GLN A 189 -5.12 -15.45 8.57
CA GLN A 189 -6.15 -14.51 9.02
C GLN A 189 -6.91 -13.84 7.87
N ARG A 190 -6.38 -13.94 6.64
CA ARG A 190 -6.86 -13.22 5.45
C ARG A 190 -6.87 -11.71 5.66
N ILE A 191 -5.82 -11.20 6.30
CA ILE A 191 -5.66 -9.77 6.59
C ILE A 191 -4.42 -9.28 5.85
N LEU A 192 -4.59 -8.22 5.08
CA LEU A 192 -3.46 -7.46 4.55
C LEU A 192 -3.08 -6.40 5.57
N TYR A 193 -1.86 -6.48 6.08
CA TYR A 193 -1.31 -5.50 7.00
C TYR A 193 -0.56 -4.42 6.25
N ARG A 194 -0.63 -3.20 6.78
CA ARG A 194 0.19 -2.07 6.40
C ARG A 194 1.05 -1.68 7.59
N HIS A 195 2.35 -1.70 7.41
CA HIS A 195 3.28 -1.20 8.41
C HIS A 195 3.78 0.17 7.99
N SER A 196 3.61 1.18 8.85
CA SER A 196 4.01 2.56 8.58
C SER A 196 4.38 3.24 9.90
N GLN A 197 5.46 4.01 9.91
CA GLN A 197 5.93 4.75 11.10
C GLN A 197 6.17 3.86 12.34
N GLY A 198 6.60 2.61 12.13
CA GLY A 198 6.86 1.67 13.24
C GLY A 198 5.61 0.96 13.78
N THR A 199 4.44 1.19 13.19
CA THR A 199 3.19 0.53 13.60
C THR A 199 2.63 -0.31 12.47
N GLU A 200 2.26 -1.55 12.79
CA GLU A 200 1.52 -2.44 11.91
C GLU A 200 0.01 -2.27 12.16
N THR A 201 -0.75 -2.00 11.10
CA THR A 201 -2.21 -1.87 11.17
C THR A 201 -2.90 -2.72 10.12
N PRO A 202 -4.07 -3.30 10.41
CA PRO A 202 -4.85 -4.02 9.41
C PRO A 202 -5.38 -3.02 8.38
N LEU A 203 -4.98 -3.19 7.12
CA LEU A 203 -5.45 -2.35 6.02
C LEU A 203 -6.76 -2.88 5.44
N ALA A 204 -6.83 -4.20 5.25
CA ALA A 204 -7.97 -4.83 4.64
C ALA A 204 -8.17 -6.27 5.14
N TYR A 205 -9.44 -6.64 5.32
CA TYR A 205 -9.86 -7.97 5.74
C TYR A 205 -10.41 -8.77 4.56
N GLY A 206 -10.41 -10.09 4.68
CA GLY A 206 -10.87 -10.99 3.63
C GLY A 206 -9.93 -11.05 2.42
N VAL A 207 -8.68 -10.61 2.56
CA VAL A 207 -7.68 -10.73 1.48
C VAL A 207 -7.23 -12.18 1.40
N SER A 208 -7.60 -12.85 0.33
CA SER A 208 -7.26 -14.26 0.07
C SER A 208 -5.92 -14.42 -0.66
N ASN A 209 -5.52 -13.41 -1.43
CA ASN A 209 -4.27 -13.43 -2.18
C ASN A 209 -3.77 -11.99 -2.34
N PHE A 210 -2.47 -11.82 -2.21
CA PHE A 210 -1.74 -10.59 -2.49
C PHE A 210 -0.47 -11.00 -3.19
N ARG A 211 -0.37 -10.69 -4.48
CA ARG A 211 0.76 -11.05 -5.32
C ARG A 211 1.46 -9.80 -5.81
N VAL A 212 2.76 -9.77 -5.58
CA VAL A 212 3.67 -8.73 -6.05
C VAL A 212 4.58 -9.34 -7.11
N THR A 213 4.78 -8.60 -8.19
CA THR A 213 5.66 -8.95 -9.30
C THR A 213 6.57 -7.77 -9.61
N TYR A 214 7.82 -8.06 -9.89
CA TYR A 214 8.85 -7.06 -10.18
C TYR A 214 9.24 -7.23 -11.64
N ILE A 215 9.15 -6.17 -12.43
CA ILE A 215 9.41 -6.22 -13.87
C ILE A 215 10.61 -5.31 -14.14
N ASP A 216 11.67 -5.87 -14.70
CA ASP A 216 12.85 -5.11 -15.06
C ASP A 216 12.65 -4.27 -16.33
N ALA A 217 13.66 -3.46 -16.68
CA ALA A 217 13.64 -2.64 -17.89
C ALA A 217 13.66 -3.44 -19.20
N ALA A 218 14.05 -4.72 -19.17
CA ALA A 218 13.99 -5.63 -20.32
C ALA A 218 12.62 -6.33 -20.45
N GLY A 219 11.74 -6.19 -19.45
CA GLY A 219 10.42 -6.83 -19.40
C GLY A 219 10.41 -8.19 -18.68
N THR A 220 11.53 -8.64 -18.11
CA THR A 220 11.60 -9.88 -17.34
C THR A 220 10.85 -9.73 -16.03
N THR A 221 10.01 -10.70 -15.70
CA THR A 221 9.22 -10.70 -14.48
C THR A 221 9.85 -11.59 -13.41
N TYR A 222 9.94 -11.05 -12.20
CA TYR A 222 10.46 -11.71 -11.00
C TYR A 222 9.38 -11.73 -9.92
N THR A 223 9.40 -12.77 -9.08
CA THR A 223 8.47 -12.90 -7.96
C THR A 223 9.07 -12.44 -6.63
N ARG A 224 10.40 -12.31 -6.56
CA ARG A 224 11.11 -11.70 -5.44
C ARG A 224 12.07 -10.66 -5.99
N LEU A 225 12.23 -9.57 -5.25
CA LEU A 225 13.17 -8.51 -5.62
C LEU A 225 14.62 -9.02 -5.62
N GLN A 226 14.91 -10.00 -4.77
CA GLN A 226 16.24 -10.60 -4.58
C GLN A 226 16.69 -11.43 -5.79
N ASP A 227 15.75 -11.94 -6.57
CA ASP A 227 16.01 -12.76 -7.74
C ASP A 227 16.38 -11.90 -8.96
N MET A 228 16.13 -10.59 -8.88
CA MET A 228 16.47 -9.65 -9.94
C MET A 228 18.00 -9.49 -10.02
N PRO A 229 18.62 -9.66 -11.20
CA PRO A 229 20.06 -9.51 -11.35
C PRO A 229 20.54 -8.16 -10.85
N ALA A 230 21.72 -8.15 -10.23
CA ALA A 230 22.34 -6.95 -9.69
C ALA A 230 22.46 -5.80 -10.71
N ALA A 231 22.66 -6.12 -12.00
CA ALA A 231 22.76 -5.14 -13.09
C ALA A 231 21.39 -4.72 -13.67
N ALA A 232 20.30 -5.44 -13.36
CA ALA A 232 18.99 -5.13 -13.88
C ALA A 232 18.39 -3.92 -13.15
N THR A 233 17.63 -3.11 -13.90
CA THR A 233 16.89 -1.98 -13.35
C THR A 233 15.43 -2.36 -13.21
N LEU A 234 14.87 -2.16 -12.02
CA LEU A 234 13.42 -2.26 -11.81
C LEU A 234 12.69 -1.16 -12.60
N ALA A 235 11.81 -1.55 -13.50
CA ALA A 235 11.00 -0.61 -14.30
C ALA A 235 9.56 -0.52 -13.80
N ARG A 236 8.96 -1.63 -13.38
CA ARG A 236 7.55 -1.67 -12.96
C ARG A 236 7.35 -2.64 -11.81
N VAL A 237 6.37 -2.32 -10.97
CA VAL A 237 5.84 -3.22 -9.93
C VAL A 237 4.40 -3.57 -10.29
N GLY A 238 4.11 -4.86 -10.44
CA GLY A 238 2.77 -5.38 -10.63
C GLY A 238 2.19 -5.88 -9.31
N LEU A 239 0.92 -5.58 -9.07
CA LEU A 239 0.16 -6.00 -7.91
C LEU A 239 -1.09 -6.74 -8.38
N GLN A 240 -1.40 -7.84 -7.71
CA GLN A 240 -2.69 -8.50 -7.80
C GLN A 240 -3.21 -8.74 -6.39
N LEU A 241 -4.48 -8.43 -6.18
CA LEU A 241 -5.14 -8.56 -4.90
C LEU A 241 -6.46 -9.29 -5.12
N ASP A 242 -6.67 -10.37 -4.39
CA ASP A 242 -7.92 -11.12 -4.41
C ASP A 242 -8.57 -11.06 -3.03
N MET A 243 -9.82 -10.60 -2.95
CA MET A 243 -10.62 -10.61 -1.74
C MET A 243 -11.75 -11.62 -1.82
N GLN A 244 -12.01 -12.29 -0.71
CA GLN A 244 -13.06 -13.29 -0.57
C GLN A 244 -14.06 -12.87 0.50
N ARG A 245 -15.33 -13.18 0.24
CA ARG A 245 -16.40 -13.07 1.23
C ARG A 245 -17.32 -14.27 1.10
N THR A 246 -17.65 -14.89 2.23
CA THR A 246 -18.63 -15.97 2.28
C THR A 246 -20.02 -15.37 2.41
N GLU A 247 -20.92 -15.74 1.50
CA GLU A 247 -22.32 -15.33 1.51
C GLU A 247 -23.20 -16.58 1.33
N ARG A 248 -24.01 -16.89 2.36
CA ARG A 248 -24.86 -18.09 2.39
C ARG A 248 -24.12 -19.40 2.07
N GLY A 249 -22.89 -19.52 2.57
CA GLY A 249 -22.04 -20.70 2.32
C GLY A 249 -21.30 -20.70 0.98
N ILE A 250 -21.57 -19.75 0.09
CA ILE A 250 -20.86 -19.59 -1.18
C ILE A 250 -19.74 -18.57 -0.99
N VAL A 251 -18.51 -18.94 -1.35
CA VAL A 251 -17.37 -18.02 -1.34
C VAL A 251 -17.37 -17.21 -2.63
N LYS A 252 -17.57 -15.90 -2.52
CA LYS A 252 -17.40 -14.96 -3.63
C LYS A 252 -15.99 -14.38 -3.61
N THR A 253 -15.28 -14.50 -4.72
CA THR A 253 -13.95 -13.90 -4.92
C THR A 253 -14.04 -12.71 -5.86
N ARG A 254 -13.27 -11.66 -5.57
CA ARG A 254 -13.06 -10.50 -6.44
C ARG A 254 -11.57 -10.23 -6.54
N SER A 255 -11.13 -9.88 -7.74
CA SER A 255 -9.72 -9.68 -8.05
C SER A 255 -9.53 -8.29 -8.67
N ILE A 256 -8.42 -7.65 -8.32
CA ILE A 256 -7.95 -6.45 -9.00
C ILE A 256 -6.46 -6.60 -9.28
N SER A 257 -6.04 -6.08 -10.42
CA SER A 257 -4.62 -5.99 -10.76
C SER A 257 -4.28 -4.55 -11.06
N ALA A 258 -3.10 -4.13 -10.62
CA ALA A 258 -2.56 -2.81 -10.87
C ALA A 258 -1.08 -2.93 -11.21
N SER A 259 -0.56 -1.96 -11.94
CA SER A 259 0.87 -1.84 -12.19
C SER A 259 1.29 -0.40 -11.99
N VAL A 260 2.43 -0.21 -11.34
CA VAL A 260 3.02 1.10 -11.12
C VAL A 260 4.37 1.12 -11.82
N GLU A 261 4.53 2.09 -12.71
CA GLU A 261 5.83 2.38 -13.29
C GLU A 261 6.70 3.06 -12.24
N ILE A 262 7.91 2.54 -12.09
CA ILE A 262 8.91 3.15 -11.23
C ILE A 262 9.55 4.27 -12.04
N PRO A 263 9.34 5.53 -11.66
CA PRO A 263 9.81 6.63 -12.47
C PRO A 263 11.35 6.59 -12.50
N LYS A 264 11.92 6.76 -13.70
CA LYS A 264 13.35 6.96 -13.94
C LYS A 264 13.72 8.37 -13.46
N VAL A 265 13.53 8.65 -12.18
CA VAL A 265 13.80 9.98 -11.63
C VAL A 265 15.29 10.06 -11.42
N PHE A 266 16.03 10.48 -12.45
CA PHE A 266 17.06 11.52 -12.37
C PHE A 266 17.48 11.96 -13.78
N THR A 267 17.48 13.27 -13.99
CA THR A 267 18.24 14.00 -15.03
C THR A 267 19.65 14.39 -14.55
N LEU A 268 20.04 13.98 -13.33
CA LEU A 268 21.40 14.16 -12.78
C LEU A 268 22.33 13.00 -13.14
N THR A 269 21.79 11.90 -13.69
CA THR A 269 22.52 10.66 -13.96
C THR A 269 22.00 10.06 -15.26
N ASN A 270 22.86 9.50 -16.09
CA ASN A 270 22.45 8.83 -17.34
C ASN A 270 21.80 7.45 -17.09
N SER A 271 21.74 7.02 -15.83
CA SER A 271 21.31 5.68 -15.41
C SER A 271 20.35 5.73 -14.22
N PRO A 272 19.36 4.82 -14.16
CA PRO A 272 18.43 4.70 -13.05
C PRO A 272 19.13 4.27 -11.76
N LEU A 273 18.69 4.80 -10.61
CA LEU A 273 19.32 4.50 -9.32
C LEU A 273 19.16 3.03 -8.92
N ARG A 274 20.29 2.35 -8.76
CA ARG A 274 20.39 0.98 -8.27
C ARG A 274 20.28 0.94 -6.74
N TYR A 275 19.35 0.13 -6.23
CA TYR A 275 19.31 -0.17 -4.80
C TYR A 275 20.51 -1.02 -4.41
N VAL A 276 21.22 -0.57 -3.38
CA VAL A 276 22.29 -1.32 -2.74
C VAL A 276 21.82 -1.67 -1.33
N ALA A 277 21.61 -2.97 -1.08
CA ALA A 277 21.18 -3.41 0.24
C ALA A 277 22.22 -3.03 1.30
N PRO A 278 21.81 -2.68 2.53
CA PRO A 278 22.74 -2.46 3.63
C PRO A 278 23.70 -3.66 3.77
N ASN A 279 24.97 -3.38 4.08
CA ASN A 279 26.05 -4.37 4.21
C ASN A 279 26.43 -5.16 2.93
N THR A 280 26.00 -4.73 1.74
CA THR A 280 26.56 -5.23 0.48
C THR A 280 27.76 -4.38 0.06
N SER A 281 28.88 -5.03 -0.28
CA SER A 281 30.04 -4.34 -0.82
C SER A 281 29.79 -3.98 -2.28
N VAL A 282 30.08 -2.74 -2.63
CA VAL A 282 30.07 -2.27 -4.01
C VAL A 282 31.47 -1.79 -4.34
N ALA A 283 32.00 -2.17 -5.49
CA ALA A 283 33.29 -1.64 -5.93
C ALA A 283 33.15 -0.15 -6.25
N CYS A 284 34.02 0.64 -5.63
CA CYS A 284 34.39 1.99 -6.00
C CYS A 284 35.81 1.94 -6.56
#